data_AF-A0A1E8BB37-F1
#
_entry.id   AF-A0A1E8BB37-F1
#
_cell.length_a   1.000
_cell.length_b   1.000
_cell.length_c   1.000
_cell.angle_alpha   90.00
_cell.angle_beta   90.00
_cell.angle_gamma   90.00
#
_symmetry.space_group_name_H-M   'P 1'
#
loop_
_entity.id
_entity.type
_entity.pdbx_description
1 polymer ?
#
loop_
_entity_poly.entity_id
_entity_poly.type
_entity_poly.pdbx_seq_one_letter_code
_entity_poly.pdbx_strand_id
1 'polypeptide(L)'
;MSHFHIEGNKELKDGNLIIRFINGFAVKLEMSKSSFENQQNRTAKLRTEYEDRKKKQGNPCFKEIDKRDESTLRPAYEKVYFVKEEDV
;
A
#
# COMPACT_ATOMS: atom_id res chain seq x y z
N MET A 1 16.62 -11.07 -8.76
CA MET A 1 15.58 -10.39 -9.55
C MET A 1 14.33 -11.26 -9.59
N SER A 2 13.13 -10.66 -9.53
CA SER A 2 11.85 -11.39 -9.58
C SER A 2 11.55 -11.84 -11.01
N HIS A 3 10.96 -13.03 -11.18
CA HIS A 3 10.57 -13.56 -12.50
C HIS A 3 9.61 -12.64 -13.28
N PHE A 4 8.89 -11.77 -12.58
CA PHE A 4 7.94 -10.81 -13.17
C PHE A 4 8.55 -9.44 -13.42
N HIS A 5 9.88 -9.33 -13.49
CA HIS A 5 10.52 -8.07 -13.87
C HIS A 5 10.32 -7.81 -15.36
N ILE A 6 9.91 -6.59 -15.69
CA ILE A 6 9.68 -6.19 -17.07
C ILE A 6 11.04 -5.93 -17.73
N GLU A 7 11.30 -6.65 -18.81
CA GLU A 7 12.47 -6.48 -19.67
C GLU A 7 12.25 -5.35 -20.67
N GLY A 8 11.02 -5.23 -21.21
CA GLY A 8 10.70 -4.17 -22.14
C GLY A 8 9.21 -4.06 -22.45
N ASN A 9 8.83 -2.86 -22.90
CA ASN A 9 7.45 -2.48 -23.16
C ASN A 9 7.39 -1.97 -24.60
N LYS A 10 6.50 -2.52 -25.42
CA LYS A 10 6.32 -2.10 -26.82
C LYS A 10 4.87 -1.78 -27.09
N GLU A 11 4.63 -0.57 -27.55
CA GLU A 11 3.30 -0.14 -27.99
C GLU A 11 2.95 -0.81 -29.32
N LEU A 12 1.72 -1.28 -29.42
CA LEU A 12 1.13 -1.90 -30.60
C LEU A 12 0.12 -0.93 -31.23
N LYS A 13 -0.35 -1.29 -32.43
CA LYS A 13 -1.46 -0.58 -33.07
C LYS A 13 -2.73 -0.66 -32.20
N ASP A 14 -3.59 0.34 -32.38
CA ASP A 14 -4.90 0.45 -31.72
C ASP A 14 -4.85 0.64 -30.19
N GLY A 15 -3.77 1.26 -29.69
CA GLY A 15 -3.66 1.58 -28.26
C GLY A 15 -3.45 0.37 -27.37
N ASN A 16 -2.92 -0.73 -27.92
CA ASN A 16 -2.54 -1.92 -27.18
C ASN A 16 -1.06 -1.85 -26.74
N LEU A 17 -0.71 -2.56 -25.67
CA LEU A 17 0.65 -2.65 -25.17
C LEU A 17 1.07 -4.12 -25.04
N ILE A 18 2.28 -4.47 -25.46
CA ILE A 18 2.92 -5.73 -25.08
C ILE A 18 4.00 -5.46 -24.05
N ILE A 19 3.97 -6.27 -22.99
CA ILE A 19 4.99 -6.31 -21.95
C ILE A 19 5.74 -7.62 -22.10
N ARG A 20 7.07 -7.56 -22.13
CA ARG A 20 7.96 -8.72 -22.07
C ARG A 20 8.66 -8.76 -20.72
N PHE A 21 8.66 -9.91 -20.10
CA PHE A 21 9.30 -10.17 -18.82
C PHE A 21 10.66 -10.84 -19.04
N ILE A 22 11.56 -10.69 -18.07
CA ILE A 22 12.91 -11.27 -18.11
C ILE A 22 12.94 -12.80 -18.20
N ASN A 23 11.83 -13.47 -17.88
CA ASN A 23 11.66 -14.91 -18.02
C ASN A 23 11.20 -15.34 -19.43
N GLY A 24 11.14 -14.40 -20.38
CA GLY A 24 10.71 -14.62 -21.76
C GLY A 24 9.20 -14.60 -21.98
N PHE A 25 8.38 -14.52 -20.92
CA PHE A 25 6.94 -14.40 -21.07
C PHE A 25 6.56 -13.02 -21.61
N ALA A 26 5.50 -12.98 -22.42
CA ALA A 26 4.92 -11.73 -22.90
C ALA A 26 3.41 -11.70 -22.67
N VAL A 27 2.89 -10.54 -22.29
CA VAL A 27 1.46 -10.30 -22.08
C VAL A 27 1.03 -9.11 -22.92
N LYS A 28 -0.10 -9.26 -23.62
CA LYS A 28 -0.77 -8.16 -24.31
C LYS A 28 -1.79 -7.53 -23.35
N LEU A 29 -1.76 -6.21 -23.26
CA LEU A 29 -2.71 -5.39 -22.52
C LEU A 29 -3.46 -4.49 -23.50
N GLU A 30 -4.77 -4.37 -23.29
CA GLU A 30 -5.63 -3.49 -24.07
C GLU A 30 -5.64 -2.08 -23.46
N MET A 31 -4.45 -1.48 -23.39
CA MET A 31 -4.28 -0.13 -22.85
C MET A 31 -3.03 0.54 -23.42
N SER A 32 -3.04 1.88 -23.44
CA SER A 32 -1.91 2.66 -23.93
C SER A 32 -0.68 2.51 -23.03
N LYS A 33 0.50 2.75 -23.61
CA LYS A 33 1.76 2.76 -22.85
C LYS A 33 1.73 3.78 -21.71
N SER A 34 1.19 4.97 -21.98
CA SER A 34 1.08 6.05 -20.98
C SER A 34 0.19 5.67 -19.80
N SER A 35 -0.94 5.00 -20.05
CA SER A 35 -1.84 4.53 -18.98
C SER A 35 -1.15 3.49 -18.10
N PHE A 36 -0.44 2.55 -18.72
CA PHE A 36 0.33 1.53 -18.02
C PHE A 36 1.43 2.13 -17.13
N GLU A 37 2.24 3.04 -17.66
CA GLU A 37 3.29 3.73 -16.89
C GLU A 37 2.71 4.51 -15.71
N ASN A 38 1.56 5.14 -15.92
CA ASN A 38 0.90 5.90 -14.86
C ASN A 38 0.38 4.99 -13.74
N GLN A 39 -0.18 3.82 -14.08
CA GLN A 39 -0.55 2.80 -13.09
C GLN A 39 0.68 2.27 -12.34
N GLN A 40 1.76 1.96 -13.05
CA GLN A 40 3.01 1.48 -12.45
C GLN A 40 3.57 2.49 -11.43
N ASN A 41 3.60 3.77 -11.79
CA ASN A 41 4.06 4.85 -10.91
C ASN A 41 3.17 5.01 -9.67
N ARG A 42 1.84 4.97 -9.84
CA ARG A 42 0.90 5.03 -8.71
C ARG A 42 1.08 3.85 -7.76
N THR A 43 1.22 2.64 -8.29
CA THR A 43 1.44 1.44 -7.48
C THR A 43 2.78 1.50 -6.75
N ALA A 44 3.85 1.97 -7.41
CA ALA A 44 5.15 2.14 -6.78
C ALA A 44 5.07 3.13 -5.59
N LYS A 45 4.42 4.29 -5.79
CA LYS A 45 4.23 5.28 -4.73
C LYS A 45 3.45 4.72 -3.54
N LEU A 46 2.30 4.09 -3.79
CA LEU A 46 1.47 3.50 -2.72
C LEU A 46 2.21 2.40 -1.95
N ARG A 47 3.03 1.61 -2.65
CA ARG A 47 3.84 0.55 -2.03
C ARG A 47 4.92 1.13 -1.13
N THR A 48 5.59 2.19 -1.56
CA THR A 48 6.57 2.91 -0.73
C THR A 48 5.91 3.48 0.53
N GLU A 49 4.79 4.19 0.38
CA GLU A 49 4.04 4.75 1.52
C GLU A 49 3.52 3.67 2.49
N TYR A 50 3.15 2.51 1.97
CA TYR A 50 2.74 1.37 2.79
C TYR A 50 3.92 0.78 3.57
N GLU A 51 5.04 0.51 2.91
CA GLU A 51 6.24 -0.04 3.57
C GLU A 51 6.81 0.94 4.61
N ASP A 52 6.77 2.25 4.34
CA ASP A 52 7.16 3.27 5.32
C ASP A 52 6.25 3.26 6.54
N ARG A 53 4.93 3.11 6.36
CA ARG A 53 3.99 2.96 7.47
C ARG A 53 4.22 1.67 8.25
N LYS A 54 4.47 0.56 7.56
CA LYS A 54 4.78 -0.74 8.17
C LYS A 54 6.07 -0.67 8.99
N LYS A 55 7.12 -0.03 8.49
CA LYS A 55 8.37 0.21 9.23
C LYS A 55 8.13 1.08 10.47
N LYS A 56 7.30 2.11 10.37
CA LYS A 56 6.99 3.04 11.48
C LYS A 56 6.07 2.45 12.53
N GLN A 57 5.17 1.53 12.18
CA GLN A 57 4.23 0.91 13.12
C GLN A 57 4.90 -0.05 14.11
N GLY A 58 6.15 -0.47 13.86
CA GLY A 58 6.80 -1.52 14.66
C GLY A 58 6.04 -2.84 14.58
N ASN A 59 6.60 -3.91 15.15
CA ASN A 59 5.81 -5.12 15.37
C ASN A 59 4.87 -4.86 16.54
N PRO A 60 3.54 -4.91 16.38
CA PRO A 60 2.65 -4.90 17.52
C PRO A 60 2.99 -6.10 18.40
N CYS A 61 3.59 -5.83 19.56
CA CYS A 61 3.90 -6.82 20.56
C CYS A 61 2.75 -6.84 21.57
N PHE A 62 2.13 -8.01 21.74
CA PHE A 62 1.22 -8.20 22.86
C PHE A 62 2.05 -8.19 24.14
N LYS A 63 1.82 -7.19 24.98
CA LYS A 63 2.41 -7.13 26.30
C LYS A 63 1.44 -7.80 27.26
N GLU A 64 1.89 -8.84 27.95
CA GLU A 64 1.12 -9.42 29.05
C GLU A 64 0.97 -8.35 30.14
N ILE A 65 -0.28 -8.08 30.52
CA ILE A 65 -0.62 -7.10 31.55
C ILE A 65 -0.78 -7.90 32.85
N ASP A 66 -0.23 -7.41 33.96
CA ASP A 66 -0.44 -8.04 35.26
C ASP A 66 -1.93 -7.96 35.61
N LYS A 67 -2.50 -9.03 36.18
CA LYS A 67 -3.92 -9.12 36.56
C LYS A 67 -4.38 -7.98 37.47
N ARG A 68 -3.45 -7.36 38.20
CA ARG A 68 -3.75 -6.18 39.05
C ARG A 68 -4.06 -4.94 38.21
N ASP A 69 -3.40 -4.78 37.07
CA ASP A 69 -3.52 -3.62 36.20
C ASP A 69 -4.70 -3.74 35.22
N GLU A 70 -5.21 -4.95 34.99
CA GLU A 70 -6.39 -5.22 34.15
C GLU A 70 -7.61 -4.38 34.56
N SER A 71 -7.84 -4.22 35.87
CA SER A 71 -8.96 -3.44 36.42
C SER A 71 -8.90 -1.93 36.13
N THR A 72 -7.74 -1.42 35.70
CA THR A 72 -7.54 0.00 35.34
C THR A 72 -7.63 0.26 33.84
N LEU A 73 -7.73 -0.78 33.02
CA LEU A 73 -7.87 -0.64 31.57
C LEU A 73 -9.26 -0.12 31.22
N ARG A 74 -9.31 1.03 30.54
CA ARG A 74 -10.55 1.58 29.96
C ARG A 74 -10.55 1.39 28.45
N PRO A 75 -11.72 1.15 27.83
CA PRO A 75 -11.82 1.06 26.38
C PRO A 75 -11.34 2.34 25.69
N ALA A 76 -10.60 2.20 24.59
CA ALA A 76 -9.97 3.34 23.91
C ALA A 76 -10.97 4.39 23.37
N TYR A 77 -12.22 4.01 23.12
CA TYR A 77 -13.30 4.90 22.67
C TYR A 77 -13.89 5.77 23.77
N GLU A 78 -13.52 5.57 25.04
CA GLU A 78 -14.06 6.31 26.18
C GLU A 78 -13.35 7.66 26.40
N LYS A 79 -12.31 7.97 25.61
CA LYS A 79 -11.75 9.34 25.52
C LYS A 79 -12.66 10.20 24.64
N VAL A 80 -13.84 10.52 25.17
CA VAL A 80 -14.73 11.54 24.60
C VAL A 80 -14.09 12.90 24.85
N TYR A 81 -13.57 13.54 23.81
CA TYR A 81 -13.22 14.95 23.87
C TYR A 81 -14.53 15.73 24.00
N PHE A 82 -14.81 16.25 25.20
CA PHE A 82 -15.85 17.25 25.38
C PHE A 82 -15.40 18.52 24.66
N VAL A 83 -15.88 18.71 23.43
CA VAL A 83 -15.80 20.02 22.75
C VAL A 83 -16.84 20.90 23.43
N LYS A 84 -16.40 22.02 24.02
CA LYS A 84 -17.33 23.03 24.54
C LYS A 84 -17.89 23.81 23.34
N GLU A 85 -19.19 24.08 23.35
CA GLU A 85 -19.91 24.82 22.29
C GLU A 85 -19.37 26.24 22.04
N GLU A 86 -18.52 26.77 22.92
CA GLU A 86 -17.90 28.10 22.77
C GLU A 86 -16.77 28.14 21.71
N ASP A 87 -16.32 26.97 21.22
CA ASP A 87 -15.26 26.84 20.20
C ASP A 87 -15.81 26.55 18.76
N VAL A 88 -17.11 26.78 18.50
CA VAL A 88 -17.75 26.68 17.16
C VAL A 88 -18.13 28.06 16.61
#